data_AF-A0AAV6D3E7-F1
#
_entry.id   AF-A0AAV6D3E7-F1
#
_cell.length_a   1.000
_cell.length_b   1.000
_cell.length_c   1.000
_cell.angle_alpha   90.00
_cell.angle_beta   90.00
_cell.angle_gamma   90.00
#
_symmetry.space_group_name_H-M   'P 1'
#
loop_
_entity.id
_entity.type
_entity.pdbx_description
1 polymer ?
#
loop_
_entity_poly.entity_id
_entity_poly.type
_entity_poly.pdbx_seq_one_letter_code
_entity_poly.pdbx_strand_id
1 'polypeptide(L)'
;MFFFLANIVVLVFAALVSWWLSDFDTRLTGDETKDRIGRGIRCGISLLVVEVSFWSLWRYWRYDDRLSGALYLFTLLPLLIIWAGCIGEMVAQGFTWLIDPHSNKEFDPKKNLRDMDTLAALIRDGRHDEAVQLYETLKGSGDGNVLTMEALLDRAGIPREHFRRSKPLFEAGRLQREGKFSEVETILKSLLTQNPANVDAAMMLMRLYAQDLRQSGKAAEILRALEKQPHISPAVIEYAQRSLHDWGRKKIKPKVEPLPESVEELLKSGYLGTAIEILEQKAAEQPEDFDAQLKLAEAHGLYSGNIQRAKKIITAMEDDPRFSSEQIRIAKSKLQEWREAKPQQN
;
A
#
# COMPACT_ATOMS: atom_id res chain seq x y z
N MET A 1 -29.63 -2.02 45.86
CA MET A 1 -29.40 -3.22 45.02
C MET A 1 -29.51 -2.93 43.53
N PHE A 2 -30.62 -2.34 43.06
CA PHE A 2 -30.81 -1.97 41.64
C PHE A 2 -29.68 -1.09 41.05
N PHE A 3 -29.22 -0.09 41.81
CA PHE A 3 -28.12 0.79 41.39
C PHE A 3 -26.81 0.05 41.09
N PHE A 4 -26.41 -0.87 41.97
CA PHE A 4 -25.18 -1.66 41.80
C PHE A 4 -25.29 -2.62 40.60
N LEU A 5 -26.46 -3.24 40.41
CA LEU A 5 -26.72 -4.08 39.23
C LEU A 5 -26.64 -3.26 37.93
N ALA A 6 -27.27 -2.08 37.89
CA ALA A 6 -27.22 -1.20 36.72
C ALA A 6 -25.79 -0.73 36.41
N ASN A 7 -25.00 -0.37 37.43
CA ASN A 7 -23.60 0.02 37.28
C ASN A 7 -22.76 -1.12 36.68
N ILE A 8 -22.89 -2.34 37.21
CA ILE A 8 -22.17 -3.52 36.71
C ILE A 8 -22.52 -3.77 35.23
N VAL A 9 -23.80 -3.71 34.86
CA VAL A 9 -24.22 -3.89 33.46
C VAL A 9 -23.62 -2.83 32.55
N VAL A 10 -23.61 -1.56 32.96
CA VAL A 10 -23.01 -0.46 32.18
C VAL A 10 -21.50 -0.65 32.03
N LEU A 11 -20.79 -1.06 33.08
CA LEU A 11 -19.35 -1.29 33.02
C LEU A 11 -19.00 -2.51 32.15
N VAL A 12 -19.75 -3.60 32.25
CA VAL A 12 -19.54 -4.79 31.40
C VAL A 12 -19.78 -4.42 29.93
N PHE A 13 -20.85 -3.70 29.63
CA PHE A 13 -21.14 -3.25 28.27
C PHE A 13 -20.06 -2.28 27.75
N ALA A 14 -19.65 -1.30 28.56
CA ALA A 14 -18.59 -0.37 28.21
C ALA A 14 -17.24 -1.07 28.00
N ALA A 15 -16.92 -2.11 28.78
CA ALA A 15 -15.71 -2.91 28.61
C ALA A 15 -15.73 -3.65 27.27
N LEU A 16 -16.84 -4.32 26.95
CA LEU A 16 -17.00 -5.07 25.70
C LEU A 16 -16.92 -4.14 24.49
N VAL A 17 -17.63 -3.00 24.52
CA VAL A 17 -17.62 -2.06 23.40
C VAL A 17 -16.28 -1.35 23.28
N SER A 18 -15.62 -0.98 24.39
CA SER A 18 -14.29 -0.35 24.33
C SER A 18 -13.23 -1.33 23.81
N TRP A 19 -13.32 -2.60 24.24
CA TRP A 19 -12.42 -3.65 23.76
C TRP A 19 -12.64 -3.91 22.26
N TRP A 20 -13.88 -4.04 21.84
CA TRP A 20 -14.24 -4.25 20.44
C TRP A 20 -13.87 -3.06 19.55
N LEU A 21 -14.13 -1.82 19.98
CA LEU A 21 -13.73 -0.61 19.25
C LEU A 21 -12.21 -0.43 19.18
N SER A 22 -11.46 -0.98 20.14
CA SER A 22 -9.98 -0.93 20.11
C SER A 22 -9.37 -1.76 18.99
N ASP A 23 -10.11 -2.73 18.44
CA ASP A 23 -9.66 -3.57 17.33
C ASP A 23 -9.66 -2.83 15.99
N PHE A 24 -10.39 -1.72 15.90
CA PHE A 24 -10.49 -0.91 14.69
C PHE A 24 -9.43 0.19 14.58
N ASP A 25 -8.63 0.42 15.65
CA ASP A 25 -7.67 1.52 15.70
C ASP A 25 -6.37 1.19 14.94
N THR A 26 -6.15 1.93 13.85
CA THR A 26 -4.99 1.80 12.95
C THR A 26 -3.67 2.29 13.55
N ARG A 27 -3.68 2.95 14.71
CA ARG A 27 -2.46 3.44 15.41
C ARG A 27 -1.80 2.39 16.31
N LEU A 28 -2.45 1.23 16.52
CA LEU A 28 -2.05 0.14 17.42
C LEU A 28 -1.86 -1.20 16.70
N THR A 29 -1.49 -1.17 15.41
CA THR A 29 -1.20 -2.37 14.60
C THR A 29 0.28 -2.46 14.26
N GLY A 30 1.12 -2.48 15.29
CA GLY A 30 2.57 -2.55 15.17
C GLY A 30 3.18 -3.18 16.41
N ASP A 31 3.37 -4.51 16.34
CA ASP A 31 3.99 -5.41 17.31
C ASP A 31 3.01 -6.04 18.35
N GLU A 32 2.67 -7.33 18.12
CA GLU A 32 1.55 -8.07 18.76
C GLU A 32 1.50 -8.02 20.30
N THR A 33 2.64 -7.82 20.95
CA THR A 33 2.74 -7.83 22.43
C THR A 33 2.59 -6.44 23.05
N LYS A 34 3.15 -5.39 22.43
CA LYS A 34 2.98 -3.99 22.90
C LYS A 34 1.57 -3.48 22.62
N ASP A 35 0.95 -3.94 21.54
CA ASP A 35 -0.40 -3.54 21.14
C ASP A 35 -1.47 -3.99 22.15
N ARG A 36 -1.34 -5.20 22.72
CA ARG A 36 -2.28 -5.68 23.77
C ARG A 36 -2.23 -4.86 25.05
N ILE A 37 -1.05 -4.37 25.43
CA ILE A 37 -0.89 -3.52 26.63
C ILE A 37 -1.51 -2.14 26.38
N GLY A 38 -1.27 -1.54 25.22
CA GLY A 38 -1.89 -0.26 24.83
C GLY A 38 -3.41 -0.32 24.80
N ARG A 39 -3.97 -1.40 24.25
CA ARG A 39 -5.42 -1.68 24.25
C ARG A 39 -5.98 -1.81 25.68
N GLY A 40 -5.27 -2.55 26.53
CA GLY A 40 -5.62 -2.71 27.95
C GLY A 40 -5.66 -1.38 28.71
N ILE A 41 -4.65 -0.53 28.52
CA ILE A 41 -4.58 0.80 29.16
C ILE A 41 -5.76 1.68 28.73
N ARG A 42 -6.07 1.74 27.44
CA ARG A 42 -7.17 2.56 26.91
C ARG A 42 -8.55 2.06 27.37
N CYS A 43 -8.76 0.75 27.41
CA CYS A 43 -9.97 0.17 27.96
C CYS A 43 -10.10 0.50 29.46
N GLY A 44 -9.00 0.40 30.22
CA GLY A 44 -8.97 0.80 31.62
C GLY A 44 -9.34 2.28 31.83
N ILE A 45 -8.75 3.19 31.06
CA ILE A 45 -9.07 4.62 31.11
C ILE A 45 -10.55 4.87 30.75
N SER A 46 -11.06 4.21 29.71
CA SER A 46 -12.46 4.35 29.28
C SER A 46 -13.43 3.88 30.36
N LEU A 47 -13.13 2.77 31.04
CA LEU A 47 -13.92 2.26 32.15
C LEU A 47 -13.93 3.21 33.35
N LEU A 48 -12.78 3.77 33.71
CA LEU A 48 -12.68 4.77 34.78
C LEU A 48 -13.53 6.01 34.45
N VAL A 49 -13.48 6.49 33.21
CA VAL A 49 -14.28 7.65 32.78
C VAL A 49 -15.77 7.33 32.78
N VAL A 50 -16.17 6.12 32.36
CA VAL A 50 -17.58 5.66 32.40
C VAL A 50 -18.07 5.54 33.85
N GLU A 51 -17.26 5.01 34.76
CA GLU A 51 -17.63 4.88 36.17
C GLU A 51 -17.85 6.25 36.83
N VAL A 52 -16.94 7.20 36.62
CA VAL A 52 -17.07 8.58 37.11
C VAL A 52 -18.29 9.26 36.49
N SER A 53 -18.53 9.07 35.19
CA SER A 53 -19.70 9.62 34.49
C SER A 53 -21.01 9.06 35.07
N PHE A 54 -21.07 7.74 35.29
CA PHE A 54 -22.26 7.07 35.83
C PHE A 54 -22.57 7.54 37.25
N TRP A 55 -21.56 7.67 38.12
CA TRP A 55 -21.72 8.19 39.47
C TRP A 55 -22.16 9.66 39.50
N SER A 56 -21.57 10.49 38.63
CA SER A 56 -21.94 11.90 38.47
C SER A 56 -23.38 12.06 37.98
N LEU A 57 -23.79 11.29 36.97
CA LEU A 57 -25.16 11.30 36.44
C LEU A 57 -26.17 10.83 37.48
N TRP A 58 -25.85 9.78 38.24
CA TRP A 58 -26.70 9.27 39.30
C TRP A 58 -26.87 10.29 40.43
N ARG A 59 -25.79 10.95 40.86
CA ARG A 59 -25.85 12.00 41.89
C ARG A 59 -26.70 13.18 41.44
N TYR A 60 -26.53 13.61 40.19
CA TYR A 60 -27.37 14.65 39.59
C TYR A 60 -28.85 14.24 39.63
N TRP A 61 -29.18 13.04 39.17
CA TRP A 61 -30.57 12.57 39.11
C TRP A 61 -31.21 12.34 40.48
N ARG A 62 -30.45 11.87 41.48
CA ARG A 62 -30.97 11.53 42.81
C ARG A 62 -31.02 12.70 43.77
N TYR A 63 -30.06 13.63 43.68
CA TYR A 63 -29.87 14.71 44.66
C TYR A 63 -29.97 16.12 44.06
N ASP A 64 -30.27 16.24 42.76
CA ASP A 64 -30.34 17.51 42.01
C ASP A 64 -29.04 18.36 42.13
N ASP A 65 -27.91 17.69 42.30
CA ASP A 65 -26.61 18.33 42.45
C ASP A 65 -26.07 18.79 41.08
N ARG A 66 -26.17 20.09 40.83
CA ARG A 66 -25.71 20.74 39.58
C ARG A 66 -24.23 20.57 39.32
N LEU A 67 -23.39 20.45 40.35
CA LEU A 67 -21.95 20.23 40.17
C LEU A 67 -21.67 18.84 39.59
N SER A 68 -22.41 17.83 40.05
CA SER A 68 -22.35 16.47 39.50
C SER A 68 -22.81 16.43 38.03
N GLY A 69 -23.82 17.23 37.65
CA GLY A 69 -24.23 17.37 36.25
C GLY A 69 -23.15 17.97 35.35
N ALA A 70 -22.43 18.99 35.82
CA ALA A 70 -21.30 19.57 35.09
C ALA A 70 -20.13 18.59 34.95
N LEU A 71 -19.82 17.83 36.00
CA LEU A 71 -18.79 16.78 35.97
C LEU A 71 -19.12 15.69 34.95
N TYR A 72 -20.39 15.29 34.82
CA TYR A 72 -20.83 14.35 33.79
C TYR A 72 -20.57 14.86 32.37
N LEU A 73 -20.87 16.14 32.09
CA LEU A 73 -20.59 16.73 30.78
C LEU A 73 -19.08 16.79 30.51
N PHE A 74 -18.29 17.10 31.54
CA PHE A 74 -16.83 17.16 31.44
C PHE A 74 -16.20 15.79 31.17
N THR A 75 -16.77 14.70 31.69
CA THR A 75 -16.28 13.33 31.42
C THR A 75 -16.84 12.74 30.13
N LEU A 76 -18.02 13.17 29.68
CA LEU A 76 -18.62 12.72 28.42
C LEU A 76 -17.84 13.22 27.19
N LEU A 77 -17.36 14.47 27.21
CA LEU A 77 -16.63 15.07 26.10
C LEU A 77 -15.35 14.29 25.69
N PRO A 78 -14.42 13.96 26.61
CA PRO A 78 -13.25 13.16 26.27
C PRO A 78 -13.62 11.72 25.88
N LEU A 79 -14.66 11.13 26.48
CA LEU A 79 -15.16 9.81 26.08
C LEU A 79 -15.60 9.82 24.61
N LEU A 80 -16.36 10.83 24.20
CA LEU A 80 -16.79 11.02 22.82
C LEU A 80 -15.61 11.21 21.87
N ILE A 81 -14.57 11.96 22.27
CA ILE A 81 -13.35 12.14 21.45
C ILE A 81 -12.60 10.81 21.29
N ILE A 82 -12.45 10.04 22.38
CA ILE A 82 -11.79 8.73 22.37
C ILE A 82 -12.51 7.75 21.43
N TRP A 83 -13.84 7.82 21.40
CA TRP A 83 -14.69 6.91 20.62
C TRP A 83 -14.93 7.39 19.18
N ALA A 84 -14.89 8.70 18.92
CA ALA A 84 -15.14 9.27 17.59
C ALA A 84 -14.12 8.77 16.54
N GLY A 85 -12.86 8.56 16.94
CA GLY A 85 -11.86 7.94 16.06
C GLY A 85 -12.24 6.52 15.65
N CYS A 86 -12.55 5.67 16.63
CA CYS A 86 -12.92 4.27 16.40
C CYS A 86 -14.24 4.13 15.62
N ILE A 87 -15.24 4.96 15.93
CA ILE A 87 -16.52 4.98 15.22
C ILE A 87 -16.32 5.46 13.77
N GLY A 88 -15.46 6.45 13.55
CA GLY A 88 -15.12 6.94 12.21
C GLY A 88 -14.48 5.85 11.35
N GLU A 89 -13.55 5.08 11.90
CA GLU A 89 -12.92 3.93 11.22
C GLU A 89 -13.92 2.78 11.00
N MET A 90 -14.78 2.47 11.97
CA MET A 90 -15.85 1.47 11.80
C MET A 90 -16.82 1.86 10.68
N VAL A 91 -17.22 3.13 10.60
CA VAL A 91 -18.10 3.63 9.52
C VAL A 91 -17.37 3.62 8.18
N ALA A 92 -16.08 3.96 8.15
CA ALA A 92 -15.28 3.86 6.93
C ALA A 92 -15.17 2.41 6.44
N GLN A 93 -14.94 1.45 7.35
CA GLN A 93 -14.91 0.02 7.03
C GLN A 93 -16.27 -0.54 6.61
N GLY A 94 -17.35 -0.10 7.27
CA GLY A 94 -18.71 -0.46 6.86
C GLY A 94 -19.06 0.09 5.47
N PHE A 95 -18.57 1.29 5.15
CA PHE A 95 -18.77 1.91 3.84
C PHE A 95 -17.95 1.22 2.74
N THR A 96 -16.71 0.82 3.01
CA THR A 96 -15.91 0.02 2.07
C THR A 96 -16.50 -1.38 1.88
N TRP A 97 -17.02 -2.02 2.92
CA TRP A 97 -17.73 -3.30 2.81
C TRP A 97 -19.03 -3.19 2.00
N LEU A 98 -19.75 -2.08 2.12
CA LEU A 98 -20.96 -1.81 1.33
C LEU A 98 -20.64 -1.57 -0.16
N ILE A 99 -19.48 -0.99 -0.46
CA ILE A 99 -19.02 -0.71 -1.82
C ILE A 99 -18.38 -1.94 -2.48
N ASP A 100 -17.72 -2.82 -1.70
CA ASP A 100 -17.07 -4.02 -2.22
C ASP A 100 -17.16 -5.22 -1.24
N PRO A 101 -18.24 -6.03 -1.31
CA PRO A 101 -18.54 -7.08 -0.32
C PRO A 101 -17.61 -8.32 -0.40
N HIS A 102 -16.63 -8.34 -1.30
CA HIS A 102 -15.74 -9.50 -1.52
C HIS A 102 -14.28 -9.31 -1.09
N SER A 103 -13.88 -8.14 -0.55
CA SER A 103 -12.51 -7.93 -0.10
C SER A 103 -12.28 -8.36 1.35
N ASN A 104 -12.13 -9.66 1.59
CA ASN A 104 -11.73 -10.20 2.90
C ASN A 104 -10.21 -10.04 3.14
N LYS A 105 -9.66 -8.84 2.92
CA LYS A 105 -8.22 -8.58 3.09
C LYS A 105 -8.01 -7.73 4.34
N GLU A 106 -7.39 -8.33 5.35
CA GLU A 106 -6.76 -7.60 6.44
C GLU A 106 -5.80 -6.55 5.86
N PHE A 107 -5.90 -5.32 6.37
CA PHE A 107 -5.01 -4.24 6.00
C PHE A 107 -3.60 -4.55 6.51
N ASP A 108 -2.76 -5.11 5.65
CA ASP A 108 -1.33 -5.29 5.91
C ASP A 108 -0.58 -4.03 5.41
N PRO A 109 -0.10 -3.16 6.30
CA PRO A 109 0.61 -1.94 5.92
C PRO A 109 1.93 -2.21 5.20
N LYS A 110 2.51 -3.42 5.32
CA LYS A 110 3.72 -3.84 4.61
C LYS A 110 3.43 -4.44 3.24
N LYS A 111 2.19 -4.85 2.95
CA LYS A 111 1.79 -5.40 1.65
C LYS A 111 2.03 -4.41 0.52
N ASN A 112 1.70 -3.13 0.71
CA ASN A 112 1.93 -2.09 -0.29
C ASN A 112 3.43 -1.94 -0.65
N LEU A 113 4.30 -2.06 0.36
CA LEU A 113 5.75 -2.03 0.18
C LEU A 113 6.29 -3.28 -0.54
N ARG A 114 5.71 -4.46 -0.27
CA ARG A 114 6.04 -5.71 -0.99
C ARG A 114 5.54 -5.70 -2.44
N ASP A 115 4.37 -5.10 -2.67
CA ASP A 115 3.81 -4.90 -4.00
C ASP A 115 4.68 -3.92 -4.81
N MET A 116 5.27 -2.91 -4.18
CA MET A 116 6.27 -2.02 -4.78
C MET A 116 7.56 -2.75 -5.15
N ASP A 117 8.08 -3.62 -4.27
CA ASP A 117 9.26 -4.44 -4.56
C ASP A 117 9.01 -5.41 -5.72
N THR A 118 7.81 -5.98 -5.77
CA THR A 118 7.38 -6.84 -6.88
C THR A 118 7.29 -6.06 -8.18
N LEU A 119 6.80 -4.80 -8.14
CA LEU A 119 6.78 -3.91 -9.29
C LEU A 119 8.20 -3.57 -9.78
N ALA A 120 9.11 -3.25 -8.86
CA ALA A 120 10.51 -2.95 -9.17
C ALA A 120 11.23 -4.18 -9.78
N ALA A 121 10.98 -5.37 -9.24
CA ALA A 121 11.50 -6.62 -9.80
C ALA A 121 10.98 -6.88 -11.22
N LEU A 122 9.68 -6.68 -11.46
CA LEU A 122 9.09 -6.84 -12.80
C LEU A 122 9.64 -5.83 -13.81
N ILE A 123 9.88 -4.59 -13.39
CA ILE A 123 10.49 -3.55 -14.22
C ILE A 123 11.94 -3.93 -14.56
N ARG A 124 12.73 -4.37 -13.57
CA ARG A 124 14.13 -4.77 -13.75
C ARG A 124 14.27 -6.00 -14.65
N ASP A 125 13.32 -6.93 -14.56
CA ASP A 125 13.25 -8.13 -15.39
C ASP A 125 12.74 -7.86 -16.83
N GLY A 126 12.45 -6.59 -17.18
CA GLY A 126 11.90 -6.21 -18.49
C GLY A 126 10.44 -6.65 -18.73
N ARG A 127 9.73 -7.07 -17.68
CA ARG A 127 8.34 -7.56 -17.73
C ARG A 127 7.33 -6.41 -17.59
N HIS A 128 7.49 -5.40 -18.42
CA HIS A 128 6.76 -4.13 -18.35
C HIS A 128 5.22 -4.29 -18.39
N ASP A 129 4.70 -5.25 -19.17
CA ASP A 129 3.26 -5.53 -19.24
C ASP A 129 2.64 -6.03 -17.94
N GLU A 130 3.41 -6.78 -17.16
CA GLU A 130 2.98 -7.33 -15.88
C GLU A 130 3.10 -6.27 -14.78
N ALA A 131 4.11 -5.40 -14.87
CA ALA A 131 4.24 -4.23 -14.02
C ALA A 131 3.04 -3.28 -14.22
N VAL A 132 2.64 -3.00 -15.47
CA VAL A 132 1.46 -2.18 -15.78
C VAL A 132 0.17 -2.84 -15.27
N GLN A 133 0.04 -4.17 -15.40
CA GLN A 133 -1.14 -4.89 -14.92
C GLN A 133 -1.22 -4.92 -13.39
N LEU A 134 -0.10 -5.10 -12.71
CA LEU A 134 -0.01 -5.03 -11.25
C LEU A 134 -0.39 -3.62 -10.77
N TYR A 135 0.12 -2.58 -11.44
CA TYR A 135 -0.27 -1.19 -11.17
C TYR A 135 -1.78 -0.96 -11.32
N GLU A 136 -2.41 -1.39 -12.42
CA GLU A 136 -3.86 -1.21 -12.61
C GLU A 136 -4.67 -1.97 -11.56
N THR A 137 -4.20 -3.14 -11.13
CA THR A 137 -4.84 -3.91 -10.06
C THR A 137 -4.73 -3.18 -8.70
N LEU A 138 -3.58 -2.57 -8.42
CA LEU A 138 -3.32 -1.81 -7.19
C LEU A 138 -4.05 -0.45 -7.18
N LYS A 139 -4.15 0.19 -8.34
CA LYS A 139 -4.91 1.43 -8.55
C LYS A 139 -6.41 1.19 -8.39
N GLY A 140 -6.94 0.12 -8.99
CA GLY A 140 -8.35 -0.25 -8.90
C GLY A 140 -8.79 -0.71 -7.51
N SER A 141 -7.88 -1.25 -6.71
CA SER A 141 -8.15 -1.66 -5.32
C SER A 141 -8.00 -0.54 -4.30
N GLY A 142 -7.44 0.62 -4.67
CA GLY A 142 -7.18 1.73 -3.74
C GLY A 142 -6.07 1.45 -2.71
N ASP A 143 -5.45 0.27 -2.76
CA ASP A 143 -4.43 -0.19 -1.82
C ASP A 143 -3.05 0.45 -2.08
N GLY A 144 -2.81 1.00 -3.27
CA GLY A 144 -1.50 1.50 -3.71
C GLY A 144 -1.24 2.98 -3.44
N ASN A 145 -0.02 3.35 -3.04
CA ASN A 145 0.43 4.75 -3.14
C ASN A 145 0.66 5.08 -4.63
N VAL A 146 -0.42 5.47 -5.31
CA VAL A 146 -0.49 5.68 -6.77
C VAL A 146 0.65 6.57 -7.28
N LEU A 147 1.02 7.59 -6.51
CA LEU A 147 2.14 8.49 -6.80
C LEU A 147 3.49 7.78 -6.86
N THR A 148 3.76 6.85 -5.94
CA THR A 148 5.02 6.11 -5.87
C THR A 148 5.14 5.09 -6.99
N MET A 149 4.02 4.45 -7.34
CA MET A 149 3.94 3.52 -8.47
C MET A 149 4.10 4.23 -9.82
N GLU A 150 3.46 5.38 -9.99
CA GLU A 150 3.61 6.21 -11.19
C GLU A 150 5.06 6.68 -11.37
N ALA A 151 5.73 7.10 -10.29
CA ALA A 151 7.14 7.49 -10.34
C ALA A 151 8.06 6.33 -10.74
N LEU A 152 7.80 5.11 -10.25
CA LEU A 152 8.54 3.89 -10.63
C LEU A 152 8.37 3.52 -12.12
N LEU A 153 7.16 3.66 -12.65
CA LEU A 153 6.85 3.37 -14.05
C LEU A 153 7.39 4.44 -15.01
N ASP A 154 7.30 5.72 -14.64
CA ASP A 154 7.85 6.83 -15.41
C ASP A 154 9.39 6.70 -15.52
N ARG A 155 10.07 6.33 -14.41
CA ARG A 155 11.52 6.06 -14.39
C ARG A 155 11.95 4.86 -15.23
N ALA A 156 11.04 3.91 -15.43
CA ALA A 156 11.24 2.77 -16.32
C ALA A 156 11.03 3.10 -17.80
N GLY A 157 10.62 4.34 -18.13
CA GLY A 157 10.36 4.77 -19.51
C GLY A 157 9.11 4.16 -20.13
N ILE A 158 8.17 3.65 -19.32
CA ILE A 158 6.92 3.03 -19.81
C ILE A 158 5.91 4.14 -20.13
N PRO A 159 5.52 4.35 -21.40
CA PRO A 159 4.63 5.45 -21.78
C PRO A 159 3.22 5.28 -21.19
N ARG A 160 2.66 6.39 -20.67
CA ARG A 160 1.31 6.51 -20.09
C ARG A 160 0.15 6.12 -21.03
N GLU A 161 0.42 5.82 -22.29
CA GLU A 161 -0.59 5.40 -23.27
C GLU A 161 -0.92 3.90 -23.24
N HIS A 162 -0.08 3.04 -22.66
CA HIS A 162 -0.37 1.59 -22.51
C HIS A 162 -1.49 1.26 -21.50
N PHE A 163 -2.08 2.28 -20.86
CA PHE A 163 -2.97 2.15 -19.71
C PHE A 163 -4.45 2.12 -20.09
N ARG A 164 -4.81 2.18 -21.38
CA ARG A 164 -6.20 1.98 -21.85
C ARG A 164 -6.41 0.58 -22.42
N ARG A 165 -6.20 -0.45 -21.60
CA ARG A 165 -6.62 -1.81 -21.98
C ARG A 165 -8.15 -1.89 -22.00
N SER A 166 -8.72 -2.20 -23.16
CA SER A 166 -10.16 -2.45 -23.30
C SER A 166 -10.60 -3.64 -22.43
N LYS A 167 -11.87 -3.67 -21.97
CA LYS A 167 -12.41 -4.77 -21.14
C LYS A 167 -12.07 -6.18 -21.65
N PRO A 168 -12.10 -6.47 -22.97
CA PRO A 168 -11.70 -7.78 -23.50
C PRO A 168 -10.22 -8.14 -23.29
N LEU A 169 -9.31 -7.15 -23.29
CA LEU A 169 -7.87 -7.39 -23.06
C LEU A 169 -7.60 -7.73 -21.59
N PHE A 170 -8.36 -7.15 -20.66
CA PHE A 170 -8.27 -7.50 -19.25
C PHE A 170 -8.71 -8.95 -19.00
N GLU A 171 -9.80 -9.37 -19.63
CA GLU A 171 -10.31 -10.73 -19.55
C GLU A 171 -9.34 -11.76 -20.15
N ALA A 172 -8.75 -11.44 -21.31
CA ALA A 172 -7.69 -12.25 -21.92
C ALA A 172 -6.49 -12.43 -20.96
N GLY A 173 -6.03 -11.36 -20.30
CA GLY A 173 -4.94 -11.45 -19.32
C GLY A 173 -5.28 -12.25 -18.06
N ARG A 174 -6.56 -12.29 -17.64
CA ARG A 174 -7.03 -13.16 -16.54
C ARG A 174 -7.00 -14.63 -16.97
N LEU A 175 -7.59 -14.94 -18.12
CA LEU A 175 -7.69 -16.32 -18.65
C LEU A 175 -6.31 -16.93 -18.94
N GLN A 176 -5.35 -16.11 -19.37
CA GLN A 176 -3.96 -16.55 -19.56
C GLN A 176 -3.32 -17.03 -18.26
N ARG A 177 -3.56 -16.34 -17.14
CA ARG A 177 -3.08 -16.76 -15.81
C ARG A 177 -3.76 -18.03 -15.30
N GLU A 178 -5.01 -18.25 -15.70
CA GLU A 178 -5.76 -19.49 -15.44
C GLU A 178 -5.33 -20.65 -16.35
N GLY A 179 -4.39 -20.43 -17.28
CA GLY A 179 -3.93 -21.44 -18.23
C GLY A 179 -4.92 -21.77 -19.35
N LYS A 180 -6.01 -20.99 -19.50
CA LYS A 180 -7.06 -21.19 -20.50
C LYS A 180 -6.68 -20.58 -21.85
N PHE A 181 -5.59 -21.06 -22.42
CA PHE A 181 -4.96 -20.46 -23.60
C PHE A 181 -5.84 -20.44 -24.86
N SER A 182 -6.75 -21.41 -25.02
CA SER A 182 -7.70 -21.45 -26.14
C SER A 182 -8.72 -20.31 -26.11
N GLU A 183 -9.21 -19.96 -24.92
CA GLU A 183 -10.15 -18.85 -24.72
C GLU A 183 -9.46 -17.51 -24.96
N VAL A 184 -8.22 -17.37 -24.47
CA VAL A 184 -7.36 -16.20 -24.71
C VAL A 184 -7.14 -16.00 -26.20
N GLU A 185 -6.74 -17.05 -26.92
CA GLU A 185 -6.50 -17.01 -28.36
C GLU A 185 -7.76 -16.55 -29.12
N THR A 186 -8.94 -17.02 -28.71
CA THR A 186 -10.22 -16.66 -29.34
C THR A 186 -10.55 -15.18 -29.15
N ILE A 187 -10.41 -14.67 -27.92
CA ILE A 187 -10.67 -13.26 -27.59
C ILE A 187 -9.71 -12.35 -28.36
N LEU A 188 -8.42 -12.66 -28.33
CA LEU A 188 -7.39 -11.83 -28.99
C LEU A 188 -7.52 -11.86 -30.52
N LYS A 189 -7.82 -13.01 -31.12
CA LYS A 189 -8.10 -13.10 -32.57
C LYS A 189 -9.35 -12.32 -32.95
N SER A 190 -10.41 -12.36 -32.14
CA SER A 190 -11.61 -11.55 -32.38
C SER A 190 -11.27 -10.06 -32.37
N LEU A 191 -10.45 -9.60 -31.42
CA LEU A 191 -10.02 -8.20 -31.34
C LEU A 191 -9.19 -7.78 -32.57
N LEU A 192 -8.30 -8.64 -33.04
CA LEU A 192 -7.49 -8.37 -34.24
C LEU A 192 -8.30 -8.45 -35.53
N THR A 193 -9.37 -9.24 -35.56
CA THR A 193 -10.30 -9.27 -36.70
C THR A 193 -11.10 -7.98 -36.79
N GLN A 194 -11.52 -7.42 -35.64
CA GLN A 194 -12.25 -6.15 -35.57
C GLN A 194 -11.33 -4.94 -35.81
N ASN A 195 -10.11 -4.98 -35.30
CA ASN A 195 -9.11 -3.96 -35.50
C ASN A 195 -7.72 -4.59 -35.70
N PRO A 196 -7.29 -4.79 -36.96
CA PRO A 196 -5.97 -5.35 -37.29
C PRO A 196 -4.78 -4.52 -36.81
N ALA A 197 -4.99 -3.24 -36.52
CA ALA A 197 -3.96 -2.33 -35.99
C ALA A 197 -3.93 -2.27 -34.46
N ASN A 198 -4.68 -3.13 -33.75
CA ASN A 198 -4.69 -3.18 -32.30
C ASN A 198 -3.38 -3.80 -31.77
N VAL A 199 -2.42 -2.93 -31.47
CA VAL A 199 -1.08 -3.29 -30.98
C VAL A 199 -1.14 -4.12 -29.71
N ASP A 200 -1.99 -3.76 -28.74
CA ASP A 200 -2.06 -4.47 -27.46
C ASP A 200 -2.56 -5.92 -27.64
N ALA A 201 -3.57 -6.12 -28.49
CA ALA A 201 -4.08 -7.46 -28.81
C ALA A 201 -3.03 -8.29 -29.57
N ALA A 202 -2.30 -7.67 -30.51
CA ALA A 202 -1.23 -8.32 -31.28
C ALA A 202 -0.07 -8.75 -30.36
N MET A 203 0.37 -7.87 -29.48
CA MET A 203 1.46 -8.13 -28.53
C MET A 203 1.10 -9.25 -27.55
N MET A 204 -0.11 -9.24 -27.00
CA MET A 204 -0.57 -10.28 -26.08
C MET A 204 -0.69 -11.64 -26.76
N LEU A 205 -1.14 -11.66 -28.03
CA LEU A 205 -1.25 -12.91 -28.81
C LEU A 205 0.12 -13.44 -29.24
N MET A 206 1.04 -12.56 -29.64
CA MET A 206 2.43 -12.92 -29.91
C MET A 206 3.09 -13.54 -28.69
N ARG A 207 2.87 -12.96 -27.51
CA ARG A 207 3.40 -13.48 -26.24
C ARG A 207 2.82 -14.84 -25.89
N LEU A 208 1.50 -15.01 -26.02
CA LEU A 208 0.84 -16.30 -25.83
C LEU A 208 1.49 -17.39 -26.70
N TYR A 209 1.71 -17.09 -27.98
CA TYR A 209 2.34 -18.04 -28.89
C TYR A 209 3.82 -18.27 -28.60
N ALA A 210 4.62 -17.22 -28.41
CA ALA A 210 6.06 -17.36 -28.23
C ALA A 210 6.43 -17.97 -26.87
N GLN A 211 5.77 -17.53 -25.80
CA GLN A 211 6.15 -17.85 -24.42
C GLN A 211 5.40 -19.09 -23.89
N ASP A 212 4.08 -19.11 -24.01
CA ASP A 212 3.25 -20.11 -23.32
C ASP A 212 3.02 -21.35 -24.20
N LEU A 213 2.69 -21.15 -25.48
CA LEU A 213 2.42 -22.23 -26.44
C LEU A 213 3.66 -22.69 -27.22
N ARG A 214 4.79 -21.99 -27.10
CA ARG A 214 6.09 -22.31 -27.77
C ARG A 214 6.00 -22.36 -29.30
N GLN A 215 5.07 -21.62 -29.90
CA GLN A 215 4.83 -21.51 -31.33
C GLN A 215 5.39 -20.18 -31.87
N SER A 216 6.72 -20.01 -31.82
CA SER A 216 7.40 -18.80 -32.29
C SER A 216 7.10 -18.44 -33.75
N GLY A 217 6.83 -19.44 -34.60
CA GLY A 217 6.40 -19.23 -35.98
C GLY A 217 5.09 -18.44 -36.10
N LYS A 218 4.08 -18.78 -35.29
CA LYS A 218 2.80 -18.05 -35.28
C LYS A 218 2.95 -16.64 -34.72
N ALA A 219 3.78 -16.47 -33.69
CA ALA A 219 4.07 -15.14 -33.16
C ALA A 219 4.75 -14.24 -34.22
N ALA A 220 5.67 -14.79 -35.01
CA ALA A 220 6.30 -14.06 -36.12
C ALA A 220 5.31 -13.72 -37.26
N GLU A 221 4.30 -14.56 -37.51
CA GLU A 221 3.22 -14.25 -38.46
C GLU A 221 2.39 -13.05 -38.01
N ILE A 222 2.05 -12.96 -36.73
CA ILE A 222 1.33 -11.80 -36.17
C ILE A 222 2.17 -10.53 -36.28
N LEU A 223 3.47 -10.60 -35.98
CA LEU A 223 4.37 -9.46 -36.14
C LEU A 223 4.44 -8.97 -37.60
N ARG A 224 4.57 -9.90 -38.57
CA ARG A 224 4.53 -9.55 -40.01
C ARG A 224 3.20 -8.94 -40.43
N ALA A 225 2.09 -9.35 -39.81
CA ALA A 225 0.78 -8.76 -40.07
C ALA A 225 0.68 -7.34 -39.50
N LEU A 226 1.32 -7.08 -38.35
CA LEU A 226 1.41 -5.77 -37.71
C LEU A 226 2.30 -4.80 -38.52
N GLU A 227 3.43 -5.27 -39.03
CA GLU A 227 4.36 -4.51 -39.90
C GLU A 227 3.70 -3.98 -41.19
N LYS A 228 2.69 -4.69 -41.70
CA LYS A 228 1.96 -4.29 -42.91
C LYS A 228 0.92 -3.19 -42.66
N GLN A 229 0.64 -2.84 -41.40
CA GLN A 229 -0.36 -1.84 -41.07
C GLN A 229 0.20 -0.42 -41.27
N PRO A 230 -0.47 0.45 -42.05
CA PRO A 230 0.07 1.76 -42.45
C PRO A 230 0.14 2.79 -41.31
N HIS A 231 -0.54 2.54 -40.18
CA HIS A 231 -0.65 3.49 -39.06
C HIS A 231 0.22 3.13 -37.84
N ILE A 232 1.02 2.06 -37.92
CA ILE A 232 1.84 1.61 -36.81
C ILE A 232 3.24 2.21 -36.92
N SER A 233 3.66 2.89 -35.86
CA SER A 233 4.98 3.52 -35.79
C SER A 233 6.10 2.47 -35.89
N PRO A 234 7.19 2.74 -36.63
CA PRO A 234 8.38 1.88 -36.67
C PRO A 234 8.93 1.54 -35.27
N ALA A 235 8.81 2.45 -34.30
CA ALA A 235 9.26 2.23 -32.93
C ALA A 235 8.47 1.10 -32.23
N VAL A 236 7.18 0.98 -32.52
CA VAL A 236 6.31 -0.09 -31.97
C VAL A 236 6.69 -1.43 -32.58
N ILE A 237 7.01 -1.46 -33.88
CA ILE A 237 7.49 -2.66 -34.56
C ILE A 237 8.84 -3.11 -34.00
N GLU A 238 9.76 -2.19 -33.79
CA GLU A 238 11.07 -2.49 -33.21
C GLU A 238 10.92 -3.05 -31.78
N TYR A 239 10.06 -2.45 -30.96
CA TYR A 239 9.73 -2.95 -29.64
C TYR A 239 9.13 -4.36 -29.68
N ALA A 240 8.20 -4.60 -30.60
CA ALA A 240 7.57 -5.91 -30.80
C ALA A 240 8.58 -6.99 -31.26
N GLN A 241 9.52 -6.64 -32.13
CA GLN A 241 10.62 -7.50 -32.57
C GLN A 241 11.54 -7.90 -31.41
N ARG A 242 11.98 -6.94 -30.60
CA ARG A 242 12.82 -7.21 -29.42
C ARG A 242 12.10 -8.10 -28.41
N SER A 243 10.84 -7.76 -28.11
CA SER A 243 10.01 -8.51 -27.17
C SER A 243 9.82 -9.97 -27.62
N LEU A 244 9.62 -10.20 -28.91
CA LEU A 244 9.46 -11.55 -29.47
C LEU A 244 10.72 -12.40 -29.29
N HIS A 245 11.91 -11.80 -29.48
CA HIS A 245 13.19 -12.46 -29.25
C HIS A 245 13.37 -12.82 -27.77
N ASP A 246 12.99 -11.93 -26.86
CA ASP A 246 13.08 -12.13 -25.42
C ASP A 246 12.12 -13.21 -24.92
N TRP A 247 10.90 -13.26 -25.43
CA TRP A 247 9.92 -14.30 -25.10
C TRP A 247 10.30 -15.67 -25.68
N GLY A 248 10.97 -15.69 -26.83
CA GLY A 248 11.47 -16.91 -27.47
C GLY A 248 12.67 -17.54 -26.73
N ARG A 249 13.42 -16.76 -25.95
CA ARG A 249 14.48 -17.31 -25.10
C ARG A 249 13.85 -18.15 -23.99
N LYS A 250 14.35 -19.38 -23.82
CA LYS A 250 14.01 -20.22 -22.67
C LYS A 250 14.32 -19.39 -21.42
N LYS A 251 13.31 -19.11 -20.57
CA LYS A 251 13.50 -18.50 -19.25
C LYS A 251 14.61 -19.28 -18.55
N ILE A 252 15.83 -18.76 -18.60
CA ILE A 252 16.86 -19.09 -17.64
C ILE A 252 16.21 -18.58 -16.37
N LYS A 253 15.83 -19.49 -15.46
CA LYS A 253 15.42 -19.10 -14.10
C LYS A 253 16.42 -18.03 -13.69
N PRO A 254 15.97 -16.83 -13.25
CA PRO A 254 16.91 -15.84 -12.80
C PRO A 254 17.82 -16.56 -11.83
N LYS A 255 19.12 -16.61 -12.14
CA LYS A 255 20.10 -16.80 -11.09
C LYS A 255 19.70 -15.69 -10.13
N VAL A 256 19.22 -16.05 -8.95
CA VAL A 256 18.97 -15.10 -7.87
C VAL A 256 20.32 -14.42 -7.71
N GLU A 257 20.51 -13.31 -8.40
CA GLU A 257 21.61 -12.42 -8.13
C GLU A 257 21.40 -12.04 -6.68
N PRO A 258 22.44 -12.20 -5.84
CA PRO A 258 22.30 -11.94 -4.43
C PRO A 258 21.65 -10.57 -4.27
N LEU A 259 20.65 -10.52 -3.40
CA LEU A 259 20.00 -9.30 -2.96
C LEU A 259 21.10 -8.23 -2.81
N PRO A 260 21.00 -7.04 -3.44
CA PRO A 260 22.05 -6.04 -3.33
C PRO A 260 22.43 -5.85 -1.86
N GLU A 261 23.71 -6.09 -1.54
CA GLU A 261 24.16 -6.13 -0.13
C GLU A 261 24.03 -4.77 0.56
N SER A 262 23.91 -3.68 -0.22
CA SER A 262 23.81 -2.32 0.29
C SER A 262 22.40 -1.74 0.18
N VAL A 263 21.98 -1.08 1.26
CA VAL A 263 20.70 -0.37 1.34
C VAL A 263 20.61 0.75 0.30
N GLU A 264 21.69 1.47 0.00
CA GLU A 264 21.69 2.50 -1.04
C GLU A 264 21.33 1.94 -2.43
N GLU A 265 21.83 0.75 -2.75
CA GLU A 265 21.57 0.13 -4.04
C GLU A 265 20.13 -0.40 -4.12
N LEU A 266 19.58 -0.91 -3.02
CA LEU A 266 18.17 -1.28 -2.92
C LEU A 266 17.24 -0.07 -3.11
N LEU A 267 17.54 1.06 -2.44
CA LEU A 267 16.77 2.30 -2.57
C LEU A 267 16.83 2.87 -4.00
N LYS A 268 18.02 2.86 -4.62
CA LYS A 268 18.20 3.30 -6.01
C LYS A 268 17.49 2.39 -7.01
N SER A 269 17.46 1.09 -6.74
CA SER A 269 16.83 0.07 -7.57
C SER A 269 15.32 -0.04 -7.37
N GLY A 270 14.74 0.71 -6.42
CA GLY A 270 13.29 0.72 -6.17
C GLY A 270 12.78 -0.43 -5.31
N TYR A 271 13.66 -1.24 -4.70
CA TYR A 271 13.29 -2.25 -3.71
C TYR A 271 13.05 -1.60 -2.34
N LEU A 272 12.06 -0.71 -2.29
CA LEU A 272 11.77 0.16 -1.16
C LEU A 272 11.32 -0.62 0.07
N GLY A 273 10.52 -1.67 -0.08
CA GLY A 273 10.04 -2.47 1.05
C GLY A 273 11.17 -3.18 1.76
N THR A 274 12.03 -3.86 1.00
CA THR A 274 13.19 -4.57 1.50
C THR A 274 14.23 -3.62 2.09
N ALA A 275 14.49 -2.47 1.44
CA ALA A 275 15.38 -1.45 1.98
C ALA A 275 14.87 -0.86 3.31
N ILE A 276 13.58 -0.56 3.39
CA ILE A 276 12.96 -0.02 4.60
C ILE A 276 12.99 -1.06 5.72
N GLU A 277 12.73 -2.34 5.45
CA GLU A 277 12.77 -3.39 6.47
C GLU A 277 14.18 -3.55 7.07
N ILE A 278 15.22 -3.52 6.24
CA ILE A 278 16.62 -3.55 6.71
C ILE A 278 16.94 -2.29 7.53
N LEU A 279 16.48 -1.11 7.09
CA LEU A 279 16.68 0.14 7.82
C LEU A 279 15.92 0.19 9.15
N GLU A 280 14.68 -0.33 9.20
CA GLU A 280 13.90 -0.45 10.44
C GLU A 280 14.62 -1.37 11.43
N GLN A 281 15.15 -2.51 10.97
CA GLN A 281 15.95 -3.40 11.82
C GLN A 281 17.22 -2.71 12.33
N LYS A 282 17.97 -2.05 11.45
CA LYS A 282 19.20 -1.35 11.84
C LYS A 282 18.93 -0.21 12.83
N ALA A 283 17.88 0.56 12.62
CA ALA A 283 17.44 1.64 13.51
C ALA A 283 16.93 1.11 14.87
N ALA A 284 16.40 -0.12 14.92
CA ALA A 284 16.01 -0.78 16.16
C ALA A 284 17.21 -1.35 16.93
N GLU A 285 18.21 -1.89 16.22
CA GLU A 285 19.46 -2.42 16.79
C GLU A 285 20.38 -1.30 17.31
N GLN A 286 20.39 -0.14 16.62
CA GLN A 286 21.20 1.03 16.99
C GLN A 286 20.33 2.29 17.04
N PRO A 287 19.48 2.45 18.08
CA PRO A 287 18.56 3.59 18.17
C PRO A 287 19.27 4.96 18.23
N GLU A 288 20.50 4.99 18.73
CA GLU A 288 21.37 6.17 18.81
C GLU A 288 22.10 6.53 17.50
N ASP A 289 22.07 5.66 16.49
CA ASP A 289 22.70 5.94 15.19
C ASP A 289 21.87 6.95 14.40
N PHE A 290 22.31 8.21 14.42
CA PHE A 290 21.70 9.30 13.68
C PHE A 290 21.60 9.02 12.18
N ASP A 291 22.63 8.41 11.58
CA ASP A 291 22.66 8.15 10.14
C ASP A 291 21.66 7.06 9.77
N ALA A 292 21.50 6.03 10.61
CA ALA A 292 20.48 5.01 10.40
C ALA A 292 19.06 5.57 10.49
N GLN A 293 18.76 6.39 11.51
CA GLN A 293 17.46 7.04 11.67
C GLN A 293 17.16 8.03 10.53
N LEU A 294 18.15 8.82 10.12
CA LEU A 294 18.00 9.77 9.03
C LEU A 294 17.78 9.06 7.68
N LYS A 295 18.50 7.96 7.41
CA LYS A 295 18.31 7.15 6.18
C LYS A 295 16.95 6.47 6.16
N LEU A 296 16.43 6.00 7.29
CA LEU A 296 15.07 5.47 7.38
C LEU A 296 14.02 6.57 7.10
N ALA A 297 14.24 7.78 7.64
CA ALA A 297 13.39 8.92 7.34
C ALA A 297 13.47 9.33 5.86
N GLU A 298 14.65 9.27 5.25
CA GLU A 298 14.88 9.54 3.83
C GLU A 298 14.17 8.51 2.94
N ALA A 299 14.31 7.21 3.24
CA ALA A 299 13.61 6.14 2.53
C ALA A 299 12.09 6.36 2.53
N HIS A 300 11.53 6.75 3.67
CA HIS A 300 10.12 7.09 3.76
C HIS A 300 9.77 8.40 3.04
N GLY A 301 10.52 9.47 3.26
CA GLY A 301 10.18 10.80 2.76
C GLY A 301 10.43 10.95 1.26
N LEU A 302 11.68 10.73 0.85
CA LEU A 302 12.15 11.00 -0.51
C LEU A 302 11.75 9.90 -1.49
N TYR A 303 11.93 8.63 -1.10
CA TYR A 303 11.74 7.51 -2.03
C TYR A 303 10.31 6.97 -2.03
N SER A 304 9.67 6.83 -0.86
CA SER A 304 8.29 6.35 -0.78
C SER A 304 7.21 7.45 -0.88
N GLY A 305 7.61 8.72 -0.76
CA GLY A 305 6.71 9.88 -0.75
C GLY A 305 5.89 10.02 0.55
N ASN A 306 6.17 9.22 1.57
CA ASN A 306 5.48 9.23 2.85
C ASN A 306 6.11 10.24 3.82
N ILE A 307 5.89 11.53 3.53
CA ILE A 307 6.40 12.66 4.34
C ILE A 307 5.91 12.60 5.79
N GLN A 308 4.71 12.08 6.05
CA GLN A 308 4.19 11.97 7.41
C GLN A 308 5.00 10.99 8.26
N ARG A 309 5.38 9.84 7.69
CA ARG A 309 6.20 8.86 8.38
C ARG A 309 7.64 9.35 8.58
N ALA A 310 8.21 10.01 7.57
CA ALA A 310 9.50 10.70 7.71
C ALA A 310 9.48 11.76 8.83
N LYS A 311 8.41 12.58 8.89
CA LYS A 311 8.22 13.57 9.98
C LYS A 311 8.15 12.89 11.35
N LYS A 312 7.40 11.79 11.47
CA LYS A 312 7.25 11.06 12.74
C LYS A 312 8.60 10.56 13.27
N ILE A 313 9.45 10.04 12.39
CA ILE A 313 10.81 9.58 12.75
C ILE A 313 11.63 10.77 13.26
N ILE A 314 11.63 11.89 12.53
CA ILE A 314 12.41 13.08 12.91
C ILE A 314 11.91 13.72 14.21
N THR A 315 10.59 13.71 14.46
CA THR A 315 10.04 14.15 15.75
C THR A 315 10.47 13.21 16.88
N ALA A 316 10.47 11.89 16.66
CA ALA A 316 10.97 10.94 17.65
C ALA A 316 12.47 11.15 17.96
N MET A 317 13.27 11.55 16.98
CA MET A 317 14.67 11.94 17.20
C MET A 317 14.78 13.24 18.02
N GLU A 318 13.90 14.21 17.79
CA GLU A 318 13.88 15.48 18.56
C GLU A 318 13.53 15.26 20.04
N ASP A 319 12.63 14.33 20.32
CA ASP A 319 12.21 13.98 21.68
C ASP A 319 13.27 13.14 22.43
N ASP A 320 14.28 12.64 21.73
CA ASP A 320 15.34 11.80 22.29
C ASP A 320 16.58 12.64 22.67
N PRO A 321 16.94 12.71 23.97
CA PRO A 321 18.04 13.54 24.45
C PRO A 321 19.43 13.10 23.94
N ARG A 322 19.54 11.94 23.28
CA ARG A 322 20.79 11.42 22.72
C ARG A 322 21.20 12.12 21.43
N PHE A 323 20.26 12.75 20.73
CA PHE A 323 20.58 13.50 19.52
C PHE A 323 20.89 14.97 19.83
N SER A 324 21.95 15.47 19.19
CA SER A 324 22.34 16.87 19.35
C SER A 324 21.37 17.81 18.61
N SER A 325 21.23 19.05 19.11
CA SER A 325 20.41 20.07 18.46
C SER A 325 20.84 20.35 17.01
N GLU A 326 22.12 20.15 16.68
CA GLU A 326 22.66 20.29 15.33
C GLU A 326 22.19 19.15 14.41
N GLN A 327 22.21 17.91 14.88
CA GLN A 327 21.67 16.74 14.17
C GLN A 327 20.16 16.91 13.88
N ILE A 328 19.40 17.37 14.86
CA ILE A 328 17.97 17.64 14.68
C ILE A 328 17.73 18.78 13.67
N ARG A 329 18.56 19.82 13.68
CA ARG A 329 18.50 20.89 12.68
C ARG A 329 18.73 20.37 11.27
N ILE A 330 19.74 19.51 11.08
CA ILE A 330 20.02 18.86 9.79
C ILE A 330 18.82 18.01 9.34
N ALA A 331 18.28 17.17 10.21
CA ALA A 331 17.13 16.32 9.90
C ALA A 331 15.89 17.14 9.51
N LYS A 332 15.60 18.23 10.23
CA LYS A 332 14.49 19.14 9.90
C LYS A 332 14.71 19.87 8.56
N SER A 333 15.93 20.28 8.26
CA SER A 333 16.27 20.86 6.95
C SER A 333 16.00 19.86 5.83
N LYS A 334 16.45 18.61 5.99
CA LYS A 334 16.22 17.52 5.03
C LYS A 334 14.74 17.22 4.83
N LEU A 335 13.95 17.20 5.90
CA LEU A 335 12.50 17.02 5.81
C LEU A 335 11.83 18.14 5.01
N GLN A 336 12.31 19.38 5.16
CA GLN A 336 11.81 20.52 4.38
C GLN A 336 12.21 20.39 2.90
N GLU A 337 13.46 19.99 2.62
CA GLU A 337 13.91 19.67 1.26
C GLU A 337 13.03 18.58 0.62
N TRP A 338 12.69 17.51 1.35
CA TRP A 338 11.83 16.43 0.83
C TRP A 338 10.37 16.84 0.64
N ARG A 339 9.88 17.84 1.38
CA ARG A 339 8.54 18.41 1.17
C ARG A 339 8.47 19.26 -0.09
N GLU A 340 9.54 19.99 -0.37
CA GLU A 340 9.65 20.88 -1.52
C GLU A 340 10.06 20.12 -2.78
N ALA A 341 10.83 19.05 -2.63
CA ALA A 341 11.08 18.07 -3.67
C ALA A 341 9.78 17.34 -3.99
N LYS A 342 9.11 17.76 -5.07
CA LYS A 342 8.24 16.82 -5.80
C LYS A 342 9.07 15.56 -6.11
N PRO A 343 8.49 14.34 -6.04
CA PRO A 343 9.22 13.12 -6.34
C PRO A 343 9.97 13.33 -7.65
N GLN A 344 11.30 13.26 -7.59
CA GLN A 344 12.18 13.73 -8.65
C GLN A 344 11.83 13.01 -9.96
N GLN A 345 11.28 13.77 -10.90
CA GLN A 345 11.24 13.45 -12.32
C GLN A 345 12.70 13.45 -12.81
N ASN A 346 13.32 12.27 -12.90
CA ASN A 346 14.56 12.05 -13.63
C ASN A 346 14.45 10.75 -14.41
#